data_AF-A0A1H3DED3-F1
#
_entry.id   AF-A0A1H3DED3-F1
#
_cell.length_a   1.000
_cell.length_b   1.000
_cell.length_c   1.000
_cell.angle_alpha   90.00
_cell.angle_beta   90.00
_cell.angle_gamma   90.00
#
_symmetry.space_group_name_H-M   'P 1'
#
loop_
_entity.id
_entity.type
_entity.pdbx_description
1 polymer ?
#
loop_
_entity_poly.entity_id
_entity_poly.type
_entity_poly.pdbx_seq_one_letter_code
_entity_poly.pdbx_strand_id
1 'polypeptide(L)'
;MLDLEALGDVFKAPRPAPPPAALAPSDLAGDPSDPATWLQARAERAAILEAEAGMDRGAADALAAALHPDPTEARPDWHGFTAGALQAAAGEDWPEVATRPEVLAALALLLRTQAQRDRGERPEHYNGIALCETCGPIWIYDRAPGPLLACPWCMATKPGAPVPRPNLELEG
;
A
#
# COMPACT_ATOMS: atom_id res chain seq x y z
N MET A 1 15.30 -15.61 -35.36
CA MET A 1 16.03 -16.29 -34.27
C MET A 1 16.37 -15.18 -33.27
N LEU A 2 15.53 -15.02 -32.25
CA LEU A 2 15.73 -13.98 -31.22
C LEU A 2 16.85 -14.44 -30.31
N ASP A 3 17.85 -13.58 -30.14
CA ASP A 3 19.04 -13.82 -29.34
C ASP A 3 18.68 -13.77 -27.84
N LEU A 4 18.60 -14.95 -27.22
CA LEU A 4 18.25 -15.11 -25.81
C LEU A 4 19.39 -14.71 -24.86
N GLU A 5 20.62 -14.59 -25.34
CA GLU A 5 21.76 -14.16 -24.51
C GLU A 5 21.70 -12.66 -24.20
N ALA A 6 21.10 -11.85 -25.07
CA ALA A 6 20.93 -10.41 -24.88
C ALA A 6 19.94 -10.03 -23.76
N LEU A 7 19.10 -10.96 -23.29
CA LEU A 7 18.15 -10.72 -22.19
C LEU A 7 18.76 -10.94 -20.80
N GLY A 8 19.89 -11.64 -20.71
CA GLY A 8 20.55 -11.95 -19.43
C GLY A 8 21.16 -10.73 -18.74
N ASP A 9 21.59 -9.72 -19.50
CA ASP A 9 22.23 -8.52 -18.96
C ASP A 9 21.25 -7.46 -18.44
N VAL A 10 19.96 -7.54 -18.83
CA VAL A 10 18.92 -6.62 -18.35
C VAL A 10 18.67 -6.79 -16.84
N PHE A 11 18.84 -8.01 -16.31
CA PHE A 11 18.58 -8.31 -14.90
C PHE A 11 19.80 -8.13 -13.98
N LYS A 12 21.00 -7.85 -14.53
CA LYS A 12 22.23 -7.58 -13.77
C LYS A 12 22.43 -6.11 -13.43
N ALA A 13 21.55 -5.23 -13.91
CA ALA A 13 21.63 -3.82 -13.54
C ALA A 13 21.54 -3.69 -12.00
N PRO A 14 22.45 -2.94 -11.35
CA PRO A 14 22.30 -2.61 -9.95
C PRO A 14 20.91 -1.98 -9.76
N ARG A 15 20.20 -2.34 -8.67
CA ARG A 15 18.93 -1.69 -8.35
C ARG A 15 19.16 -0.18 -8.46
N PRO A 16 18.35 0.56 -9.23
CA PRO A 16 18.45 2.00 -9.25
C PRO A 16 18.43 2.46 -7.79
N ALA A 17 19.31 3.39 -7.45
CA ALA A 17 19.26 4.04 -6.14
C ALA A 17 17.80 4.47 -5.90
N PRO A 18 17.29 4.37 -4.66
CA PRO A 18 15.99 4.94 -4.35
C PRO A 18 15.97 6.36 -4.93
N PRO A 19 14.87 6.77 -5.59
CA PRO A 19 14.80 8.10 -6.17
C PRO A 19 15.23 9.10 -5.09
N PRO A 20 16.08 10.09 -5.42
CA PRO A 20 16.32 11.18 -4.50
C PRO A 20 14.95 11.70 -4.07
N ALA A 21 14.76 11.94 -2.75
CA ALA A 21 13.52 12.48 -2.21
C ALA A 21 13.01 13.56 -3.16
N ALA A 22 11.86 13.31 -3.78
CA ALA A 22 11.36 14.14 -4.86
C ALA A 22 11.37 15.60 -4.40
N LEU A 23 11.97 16.47 -5.20
CA LEU A 23 11.84 17.90 -5.01
C LEU A 23 10.35 18.24 -5.03
N ALA A 24 9.87 18.82 -3.93
CA ALA A 24 8.47 19.07 -3.66
C ALA A 24 7.86 20.02 -4.71
N PRO A 25 6.68 19.71 -5.27
CA PRO A 25 5.90 20.71 -5.99
C PRO A 25 5.10 21.58 -5.01
N SER A 26 5.39 22.89 -5.07
CA SER A 26 4.55 24.05 -4.77
C SER A 26 4.48 24.59 -3.33
N ASP A 27 5.17 25.71 -3.12
CA ASP A 27 5.16 26.61 -1.94
C ASP A 27 3.83 27.36 -1.69
N LEU A 28 2.68 26.84 -2.15
CA LEU A 28 1.38 27.53 -2.00
C LEU A 28 0.25 26.70 -1.39
N ALA A 29 0.47 25.42 -1.12
CA ALA A 29 -0.39 24.63 -0.24
C ALA A 29 0.46 24.20 0.95
N GLY A 30 0.01 24.51 2.18
CA GLY A 30 0.66 23.98 3.38
C GLY A 30 0.81 22.46 3.29
N ASP A 31 1.77 21.88 4.00
CA ASP A 31 1.93 20.42 4.08
C ASP A 31 0.56 19.82 4.43
N PRO A 32 -0.06 19.00 3.56
CA PRO A 32 -1.36 18.39 3.86
C PRO A 32 -1.28 17.43 5.06
N SER A 33 -0.07 17.08 5.49
CA SER A 33 0.23 16.33 6.70
C SER A 33 0.36 17.21 7.96
N ASP A 34 0.37 18.55 7.82
CA ASP A 34 0.31 19.48 8.94
C ASP A 34 -1.06 19.39 9.62
N PRO A 35 -1.11 19.03 10.92
CA PRO A 35 -2.37 18.95 11.67
C PRO A 35 -3.23 20.21 11.59
N ALA A 36 -2.60 21.39 11.48
CA ALA A 36 -3.34 22.66 11.36
C ALA A 36 -4.08 22.78 10.01
N THR A 37 -3.40 22.45 8.91
CA THR A 37 -3.97 22.43 7.55
C THR A 37 -5.13 21.43 7.46
N TRP A 38 -4.97 20.25 8.07
CA TRP A 38 -6.03 19.23 8.10
C TRP A 38 -7.25 19.67 8.92
N LEU A 39 -7.05 20.21 10.13
CA LEU A 39 -8.14 20.72 10.96
C LEU A 39 -8.93 21.81 10.24
N GLN A 40 -8.24 22.70 9.53
CA GLN A 40 -8.86 23.74 8.72
C GLN A 40 -9.70 23.13 7.59
N ALA A 41 -9.14 22.23 6.79
CA ALA A 41 -9.87 21.58 5.69
C ALA A 41 -11.11 20.83 6.18
N ARG A 42 -11.03 20.17 7.33
CA ARG A 42 -12.17 19.50 7.97
C ARG A 42 -13.24 20.51 8.41
N ALA A 43 -12.84 21.62 9.02
CA ALA A 43 -13.77 22.68 9.43
C ALA A 43 -14.46 23.35 8.24
N GLU A 44 -13.72 23.60 7.15
CA GLU A 44 -14.26 24.10 5.88
C GLU A 44 -15.27 23.13 5.28
N ARG A 45 -14.97 21.82 5.28
CA ARG A 45 -15.90 20.80 4.79
C ARG A 45 -17.18 20.74 5.60
N ALA A 46 -17.09 20.83 6.92
CA ALA A 46 -18.26 20.90 7.79
C ALA A 46 -19.11 22.14 7.48
N ALA A 47 -18.49 23.31 7.29
CA ALA A 47 -19.21 24.53 6.93
C ALA A 47 -19.94 24.42 5.57
N ILE A 48 -19.34 23.76 4.58
CA ILE A 48 -20.00 23.47 3.29
C ILE A 48 -21.22 22.57 3.49
N LEU A 49 -21.10 21.50 4.29
CA LEU A 49 -22.21 20.58 4.56
C LEU A 49 -23.38 21.25 5.30
N GLU A 50 -23.09 22.15 6.24
CA GLU A 50 -24.11 22.96 6.90
C GLU A 50 -24.85 23.87 5.90
N ALA A 51 -24.10 24.59 5.07
CA ALA A 51 -24.65 25.58 4.14
C ALA A 51 -25.43 24.93 2.98
N GLU A 52 -24.91 23.84 2.41
CA GLU A 52 -25.48 23.24 1.19
C GLU A 52 -26.49 22.13 1.49
N ALA A 53 -26.25 21.31 2.51
CA ALA A 53 -27.11 20.18 2.85
C ALA A 53 -28.09 20.49 4.00
N GLY A 54 -27.99 21.67 4.61
CA GLY A 54 -28.83 22.07 5.75
C GLY A 54 -28.65 21.17 6.98
N MET A 55 -27.49 20.50 7.10
CA MET A 55 -27.18 19.66 8.25
C MET A 55 -26.95 20.53 9.49
N ASP A 56 -27.27 19.99 10.67
CA ASP A 56 -26.82 20.59 11.92
C ASP A 56 -25.29 20.49 12.06
N ARG A 57 -24.69 21.41 12.81
CA ARG A 57 -23.23 21.48 12.99
C ARG A 57 -22.61 20.16 13.43
N GLY A 58 -23.26 19.46 14.36
CA GLY A 58 -22.77 18.20 14.90
C GLY A 58 -22.74 17.10 13.85
N ALA A 59 -23.80 16.97 13.07
CA ALA A 59 -23.86 16.03 11.94
C ALA A 59 -22.86 16.37 10.84
N ALA A 60 -22.70 17.67 10.52
CA ALA A 60 -21.74 18.15 9.54
C ALA A 60 -20.29 17.87 9.97
N ASP A 61 -19.94 18.14 11.24
CA ASP A 61 -18.63 17.86 11.79
C ASP A 61 -18.31 16.35 11.83
N ALA A 62 -19.31 15.52 12.16
CA ALA A 62 -19.16 14.07 12.16
C ALA A 62 -18.96 13.51 10.74
N LEU A 63 -19.73 13.99 9.76
CA LEU A 63 -19.57 13.57 8.37
C LEU A 63 -18.26 14.08 7.77
N ALA A 64 -17.87 15.33 8.06
CA ALA A 64 -16.58 15.87 7.65
C ALA A 64 -15.42 15.06 8.24
N ALA A 65 -15.52 14.59 9.49
CA ALA A 65 -14.54 13.69 10.11
C ALA A 65 -14.43 12.35 9.37
N ALA A 66 -15.57 11.79 8.98
CA ALA A 66 -15.62 10.52 8.27
C ALA A 66 -15.01 10.62 6.85
N LEU A 67 -15.25 11.75 6.18
CA LEU A 67 -14.72 12.05 4.84
C LEU A 67 -13.26 12.48 4.85
N HIS A 68 -12.81 13.14 5.91
CA HIS A 68 -11.44 13.61 6.11
C HIS A 68 -10.90 13.11 7.47
N PRO A 69 -10.55 11.83 7.56
CA PRO A 69 -10.00 11.26 8.79
C PRO A 69 -8.65 11.89 9.12
N ASP A 70 -8.29 11.90 10.42
CA ASP A 70 -7.02 12.43 10.90
C ASP A 70 -5.85 11.69 10.24
N PRO A 71 -4.88 12.39 9.62
CA PRO A 71 -3.77 11.75 8.93
C PRO A 71 -2.84 10.97 9.86
N THR A 72 -2.94 11.16 11.17
CA THR A 72 -2.13 10.53 12.20
C THR A 72 -2.87 9.44 12.98
N GLU A 73 -4.20 9.36 12.87
CA GLU A 73 -4.99 8.38 13.60
C GLU A 73 -4.98 7.02 12.88
N ALA A 74 -4.55 5.99 13.60
CA ALA A 74 -4.55 4.61 13.11
C ALA A 74 -5.96 4.04 13.10
N ARG A 75 -6.37 3.46 11.98
CA ARG A 75 -7.72 2.96 11.78
C ARG A 75 -7.80 1.43 11.70
N PRO A 76 -8.66 0.75 12.47
CA PRO A 76 -8.80 -0.71 12.42
C PRO A 76 -9.21 -1.24 11.04
N ASP A 77 -10.10 -0.53 10.35
CA ASP A 77 -10.55 -0.83 8.98
C ASP A 77 -9.43 -0.67 7.94
N TRP A 78 -8.36 0.06 8.29
CA TRP A 78 -7.13 0.17 7.50
C TRP A 78 -5.99 -0.63 8.12
N HIS A 79 -6.31 -1.70 8.87
CA HIS A 79 -5.31 -2.57 9.48
C HIS A 79 -4.26 -1.85 10.35
N GLY A 80 -4.65 -0.73 10.96
CA GLY A 80 -3.78 0.09 11.80
C GLY A 80 -2.95 1.14 11.04
N PHE A 81 -3.16 1.32 9.74
CA PHE A 81 -2.57 2.44 9.00
C PHE A 81 -3.33 3.75 9.25
N THR A 82 -2.60 4.86 9.11
CA THR A 82 -3.14 6.22 9.19
C THR A 82 -3.39 6.78 7.78
N ALA A 83 -4.19 7.85 7.64
CA ALA A 83 -4.42 8.44 6.32
C ALA A 83 -3.10 8.98 5.71
N GLY A 84 -2.20 9.52 6.52
CA GLY A 84 -0.88 9.97 6.08
C GLY A 84 0.01 8.84 5.57
N ALA A 85 -0.04 7.65 6.19
CA ALA A 85 0.68 6.48 5.68
C ALA A 85 0.13 6.00 4.32
N LEU A 86 -1.19 6.01 4.16
CA LEU A 86 -1.84 5.69 2.88
C LEU A 86 -1.53 6.74 1.81
N GLN A 87 -1.53 8.02 2.18
CA GLN A 87 -1.16 9.12 1.30
C GLN A 87 0.29 9.00 0.80
N ALA A 88 1.23 8.74 1.70
CA ALA A 88 2.63 8.54 1.34
C ALA A 88 2.80 7.34 0.38
N ALA A 89 2.01 6.28 0.55
CA ALA A 89 2.03 5.13 -0.34
C ALA A 89 1.36 5.38 -1.70
N ALA A 90 0.28 6.16 -1.74
CA ALA A 90 -0.43 6.52 -2.97
C ALA A 90 0.34 7.56 -3.80
N GLY A 91 1.14 8.43 -3.17
CA GLY A 91 1.91 9.45 -3.86
C GLY A 91 1.02 10.43 -4.61
N GLU A 92 1.30 10.65 -5.89
CA GLU A 92 0.56 11.57 -6.76
C GLU A 92 -0.88 11.13 -7.04
N ASP A 93 -1.20 9.84 -6.88
CA ASP A 93 -2.54 9.28 -7.08
C ASP A 93 -3.46 9.53 -5.88
N TRP A 94 -2.95 10.12 -4.79
CA TRP A 94 -3.72 10.36 -3.57
C TRP A 94 -5.07 11.07 -3.78
N PRO A 95 -5.19 12.13 -4.61
CA PRO A 95 -6.48 12.80 -4.84
C PRO A 95 -7.56 11.85 -5.40
N GLU A 96 -7.19 10.85 -6.20
CA GLU A 96 -8.14 9.86 -6.70
C GLU A 96 -8.43 8.79 -5.63
N VAL A 97 -7.39 8.31 -4.96
CA VAL A 97 -7.48 7.23 -3.95
C VAL A 97 -8.28 7.67 -2.72
N ALA A 98 -8.04 8.88 -2.21
CA ALA A 98 -8.62 9.38 -0.96
C ALA A 98 -10.16 9.47 -0.97
N THR A 99 -10.75 9.57 -2.16
CA THR A 99 -12.21 9.69 -2.31
C THR A 99 -12.93 8.35 -2.41
N ARG A 100 -12.18 7.24 -2.44
CA ARG A 100 -12.69 5.90 -2.75
C ARG A 100 -12.40 4.92 -1.61
N PRO A 101 -13.35 4.71 -0.67
CA PRO A 101 -13.14 3.87 0.51
C PRO A 101 -12.67 2.45 0.19
N GLU A 102 -13.16 1.86 -0.90
CA GLU A 102 -12.78 0.52 -1.36
C GLU A 102 -11.32 0.47 -1.82
N VAL A 103 -10.83 1.55 -2.43
CA VAL A 103 -9.43 1.66 -2.88
C VAL A 103 -8.51 1.89 -1.68
N LEU A 104 -8.92 2.70 -0.69
CA LEU A 104 -8.18 2.86 0.55
C LEU A 104 -8.03 1.54 1.32
N ALA A 105 -9.11 0.77 1.42
CA ALA A 105 -9.08 -0.55 2.06
C ALA A 105 -8.14 -1.52 1.31
N ALA A 106 -8.20 -1.52 -0.04
CA ALA A 106 -7.30 -2.33 -0.85
C ALA A 106 -5.83 -1.91 -0.69
N LEU A 107 -5.54 -0.61 -0.69
CA LEU A 107 -4.20 -0.08 -0.46
C LEU A 107 -3.67 -0.45 0.93
N ALA A 108 -4.49 -0.30 1.97
CA ALA A 108 -4.13 -0.71 3.33
C ALA A 108 -3.82 -2.22 3.42
N LEU A 109 -4.59 -3.06 2.74
CA LEU A 109 -4.32 -4.50 2.66
C LEU A 109 -3.00 -4.79 1.92
N LEU A 110 -2.73 -4.10 0.81
CA LEU A 110 -1.47 -4.24 0.07
C LEU A 110 -0.25 -3.87 0.93
N LEU A 111 -0.32 -2.75 1.67
CA LEU A 111 0.75 -2.33 2.57
C LEU A 111 0.95 -3.30 3.73
N ARG A 112 -0.13 -3.81 4.33
CA ARG A 112 -0.05 -4.87 5.35
C ARG A 112 0.64 -6.11 4.80
N THR A 113 0.24 -6.53 3.60
CA THR A 113 0.79 -7.71 2.91
C THR A 113 2.26 -7.53 2.58
N GLN A 114 2.67 -6.32 2.17
CA GLN A 114 4.07 -5.98 1.98
C GLN A 114 4.85 -6.06 3.29
N ALA A 115 4.37 -5.43 4.36
CA ALA A 115 5.01 -5.47 5.67
C ALA A 115 5.16 -6.91 6.21
N GLN A 116 4.16 -7.77 6.03
CA GLN A 116 4.25 -9.20 6.36
C GLN A 116 5.36 -9.89 5.56
N ARG A 117 5.42 -9.65 4.25
CA ARG A 117 6.47 -10.23 3.39
C ARG A 117 7.86 -9.76 3.79
N ASP A 118 8.03 -8.49 4.10
CA ASP A 118 9.30 -7.91 4.54
C ASP A 118 9.78 -8.51 5.87
N ARG A 119 8.85 -8.98 6.72
CA ARG A 119 9.13 -9.71 7.97
C ARG A 119 9.30 -11.22 7.81
N GLY A 120 9.08 -11.77 6.61
CA GLY A 120 9.09 -13.22 6.39
C GLY A 120 7.84 -13.93 6.93
N GLU A 121 6.75 -13.20 7.16
CA GLU A 121 5.48 -13.73 7.66
C GLU A 121 4.53 -14.02 6.50
N ARG A 122 3.94 -15.22 6.46
CA ARG A 122 2.95 -15.57 5.42
C ARG A 122 1.71 -14.68 5.54
N PRO A 123 1.33 -13.91 4.51
CA PRO A 123 0.04 -13.22 4.48
C PRO A 123 -1.12 -14.20 4.58
N GLU A 124 -2.20 -13.82 5.27
CA GLU A 124 -3.33 -14.73 5.57
C GLU A 124 -4.05 -15.23 4.32
N HIS A 125 -4.09 -14.44 3.25
CA HIS A 125 -4.73 -14.79 1.98
C HIS A 125 -3.78 -15.53 1.01
N TYR A 126 -2.54 -15.81 1.42
CA TYR A 126 -1.61 -16.62 0.62
C TYR A 126 -1.82 -18.10 0.94
N ASN A 127 -2.87 -18.66 0.33
CA ASN A 127 -3.29 -20.05 0.54
C ASN A 127 -2.85 -20.99 -0.59
N GLY A 128 -2.41 -20.45 -1.72
CA GLY A 128 -1.88 -21.20 -2.84
C GLY A 128 -0.40 -21.55 -2.67
N ILE A 129 0.02 -22.61 -3.35
CA ILE A 129 1.42 -23.01 -3.47
C ILE A 129 1.87 -22.83 -4.90
N ALA A 130 3.03 -22.19 -5.08
CA ALA A 130 3.70 -22.09 -6.37
C ALA A 130 5.19 -22.44 -6.26
N LEU A 131 5.78 -22.86 -7.37
CA LEU A 131 7.21 -23.11 -7.47
C LEU A 131 7.89 -21.90 -8.11
N CYS A 132 8.77 -21.23 -7.36
CA CYS A 132 9.61 -20.17 -7.88
C CYS A 132 10.99 -20.72 -8.25
N GLU A 133 11.56 -20.29 -9.37
CA GLU A 133 12.90 -20.75 -9.80
C GLU A 133 14.03 -20.31 -8.84
N THR A 134 13.87 -19.15 -8.18
CA THR A 134 14.87 -18.62 -7.25
C THR A 134 14.60 -19.08 -5.82
N CYS A 135 13.35 -19.01 -5.37
CA CYS A 135 13.04 -19.33 -3.99
C CYS A 135 12.75 -20.83 -3.80
N GLY A 136 12.27 -21.57 -4.79
CA GLY A 136 11.66 -22.89 -4.60
C GLY A 136 10.17 -22.78 -4.21
N PRO A 137 9.60 -23.76 -3.48
CA PRO A 137 8.20 -23.74 -3.08
C PRO A 137 7.88 -22.57 -2.15
N ILE A 138 6.78 -21.88 -2.42
CA ILE A 138 6.35 -20.70 -1.67
C ILE A 138 4.83 -20.66 -1.49
N TRP A 139 4.38 -19.91 -0.48
CA TRP A 139 3.00 -19.47 -0.36
C TRP A 139 2.73 -18.27 -1.27
N ILE A 140 1.60 -18.28 -1.97
CA ILE A 140 1.13 -17.19 -2.84
C ILE A 140 -0.41 -17.11 -2.81
N TYR A 141 -0.99 -16.03 -3.35
CA TYR A 141 -2.44 -15.91 -3.51
C TYR A 141 -3.01 -17.04 -4.38
N ASP A 142 -4.27 -17.39 -4.13
CA ASP A 142 -4.95 -18.42 -4.90
C ASP A 142 -5.01 -18.07 -6.39
N ARG A 143 -4.84 -19.09 -7.24
CA ARG A 143 -4.79 -18.94 -8.72
C ARG A 143 -3.59 -18.17 -9.25
N ALA A 144 -2.50 -18.06 -8.48
CA ALA A 144 -1.24 -17.69 -9.08
C ALA A 144 -0.94 -18.62 -10.28
N PRO A 145 -0.46 -18.07 -11.41
CA PRO A 145 -0.02 -18.88 -12.54
C PRO A 145 1.09 -19.82 -12.09
N GLY A 146 1.36 -20.88 -12.88
CA GLY A 146 2.27 -22.00 -12.57
C GLY A 146 3.71 -21.62 -12.19
N PRO A 147 4.76 -22.26 -12.71
CA PRO A 147 6.12 -21.93 -12.27
C PRO A 147 6.44 -20.44 -12.48
N LEU A 148 7.00 -19.81 -11.45
CA LEU A 148 7.29 -18.37 -11.41
C LEU A 148 8.79 -18.12 -11.58
N LEU A 149 9.15 -17.27 -12.55
CA LEU A 149 10.53 -16.79 -12.70
C LEU A 149 10.99 -16.02 -11.46
N ALA A 150 10.14 -15.13 -10.96
CA ALA A 150 10.34 -14.39 -9.72
C ALA A 150 9.02 -14.32 -8.95
N CYS A 151 9.08 -14.45 -7.63
CA CYS A 151 7.91 -14.40 -6.78
C CYS A 151 7.85 -13.12 -5.93
N PRO A 152 6.69 -12.80 -5.32
CA PRO A 152 6.56 -11.65 -4.42
C PRO A 152 7.58 -11.61 -3.27
N TRP A 153 8.14 -12.76 -2.89
CA TRP A 153 9.18 -12.87 -1.88
C TRP A 153 10.57 -12.47 -2.39
N CYS A 154 10.89 -12.74 -3.67
CA CYS A 154 12.14 -12.28 -4.30
C CYS A 154 12.26 -10.75 -4.26
N MET A 155 11.13 -10.05 -4.38
CA MET A 155 11.06 -8.59 -4.36
C MET A 155 11.12 -8.02 -2.95
N ALA A 156 10.50 -8.69 -1.97
CA ALA A 156 10.41 -8.25 -0.59
C ALA A 156 11.73 -8.39 0.19
N THR A 157 12.67 -9.19 -0.29
CA THR A 157 13.90 -9.48 0.46
C THR A 157 14.80 -8.25 0.61
N LYS A 158 14.86 -7.71 1.84
CA LYS A 158 16.16 -7.42 2.47
C LYS A 158 17.01 -8.69 2.35
N PRO A 159 18.29 -8.60 1.93
CA PRO A 159 19.16 -9.77 1.86
C PRO A 159 19.13 -10.55 3.19
N GLY A 160 18.68 -11.81 3.14
CA GLY A 160 18.66 -12.72 4.31
C GLY A 160 17.33 -12.85 5.08
N ALA A 161 16.24 -12.19 4.68
CA ALA A 161 14.94 -12.42 5.33
C ALA A 161 14.42 -13.85 5.04
N PRO A 162 13.90 -14.58 6.05
CA PRO A 162 13.40 -15.93 5.86
C PRO A 162 12.12 -15.92 5.01
N VAL A 163 12.05 -16.82 4.01
CA VAL A 163 10.83 -17.03 3.21
C VAL A 163 10.04 -18.18 3.83
N PRO A 164 8.77 -17.96 4.24
CA PRO A 164 7.94 -19.02 4.81
C PRO A 164 7.67 -20.08 3.74
N ARG A 165 7.89 -21.36 4.10
CA ARG A 165 7.80 -22.49 3.17
C ARG A 165 6.55 -23.33 3.44
N PRO A 166 5.85 -23.79 2.39
CA PRO A 166 4.85 -24.83 2.55
C PRO A 166 5.52 -26.15 2.90
N ASN A 167 4.89 -26.94 3.78
CA ASN A 167 5.33 -28.30 4.04
C ASN A 167 4.64 -29.24 3.06
N LEU A 168 5.31 -29.59 1.97
CA LEU A 168 4.75 -30.41 0.89
C LEU A 168 4.56 -31.88 1.26
N GLU A 169 5.13 -32.33 2.38
CA GLU A 169 5.05 -33.74 2.81
C GLU A 169 3.74 -34.08 3.55
N LEU A 170 2.95 -33.08 3.94
CA LEU A 170 1.73 -33.26 4.76
C LEU A 170 0.41 -33.11 3.98
N GLU A 171 0.46 -32.85 2.67
CA GLU A 171 -0.72 -32.56 1.85
C GLU A 171 -0.99 -33.60 0.73
N GLY A 172 -0.36 -34.77 0.82
CA GLY A 172 -0.65 -35.96 -0.02
C GLY A 172 -1.45 -37.01 0.73
#